data_AF-A0A9W9TX18-F1
#
_entry.id   AF-A0A9W9TX18-F1
#
_cell.length_a   1.000
_cell.length_b   1.000
_cell.length_c   1.000
_cell.angle_alpha   90.00
_cell.angle_beta   90.00
_cell.angle_gamma   90.00
#
_symmetry.space_group_name_H-M   'P 1'
#
loop_
_entity.id
_entity.type
_entity.pdbx_description
1 polymer ?
#
loop_
_entity_poly.entity_id
_entity_poly.type
_entity_poly.pdbx_seq_one_letter_code
_entity_poly.pdbx_strand_id
1 'polypeptide(L)'
;MPPPTRQFHRLSIGQMPARDSTRSARAGWADPSDERAREGEGSSPESSEEEEESEESSEEDDDGDDEEEEDEGSISAGLSTIMAPHSGITYDLSNLDTESEAEALVGLGQQFDVVNSHATSTGYDFELLDRPRVHIGRDGTTCTCSSFQKRPGAACQHIFWVLDQLHSCFLPKPPSSAVVLSPDGRPQVGRSIEELLGGQLEEISDRLNWQYLRIEGDSRQTGMTRAEKVRDVMSAFKPNILPEDFRQDLVETTTHSRTAEQCVVQGDLEATLFRLAVHDDSVLSSLCKAMPAGACAAIYFDKVQDQCRRLLRDFDRYCTTGERPTDPVIGRGNVEVKAVVDQLRRLVKHIRLNIALRSPHGSEGAAKALVSILEAVTARNKDSLEGNTWGRTSFNGEDEDQRNLYHLLIGSDDSVDDSDEDLFVIDALERLAPSDLFQFISQLKPIQQRLEVNRAPKTFIFRLSALVRKTELAGAELASGSGQKRPAAGNGNSGGHTKRTR
;
A
#
# COMPACT_ATOMS: atom_id res chain seq x y z
N MET A 1 32.79 24.03 -16.83
CA MET A 1 32.19 23.86 -18.17
C MET A 1 30.68 23.97 -18.02
N PRO A 2 30.00 24.86 -18.75
CA PRO A 2 28.54 24.97 -18.73
C PRO A 2 27.87 23.98 -19.72
N PRO A 3 26.59 23.60 -19.51
CA PRO A 3 25.88 22.64 -20.35
C PRO A 3 25.39 23.26 -21.69
N PRO A 4 25.20 22.43 -22.75
CA PRO A 4 24.80 22.91 -24.06
C PRO A 4 23.27 23.10 -24.18
N THR A 5 22.81 24.34 -24.27
CA THR A 5 21.43 24.65 -24.69
C THR A 5 21.38 25.05 -26.16
N ARG A 6 20.68 24.27 -27.00
CA ARG A 6 19.92 24.68 -28.22
C ARG A 6 19.59 23.47 -29.08
N GLN A 7 18.30 23.20 -29.30
CA GLN A 7 17.66 22.95 -30.62
C GLN A 7 16.19 22.51 -30.45
N PHE A 8 15.28 23.46 -30.22
CA PHE A 8 13.86 23.30 -30.52
C PHE A 8 13.27 24.63 -31.00
N HIS A 9 13.65 25.03 -32.22
CA HIS A 9 12.95 26.06 -32.99
C HIS A 9 12.25 25.39 -34.17
N ARG A 10 10.93 25.19 -34.04
CA ARG A 10 9.89 25.22 -35.10
C ARG A 10 8.68 24.37 -34.68
N LEU A 11 7.71 24.99 -34.03
CA LEU A 11 6.28 24.79 -34.30
C LEU A 11 5.55 26.08 -33.89
N SER A 12 5.21 26.92 -34.87
CA SER A 12 4.32 28.07 -34.64
C SER A 12 2.88 27.60 -34.70
N ILE A 13 2.08 27.94 -33.69
CA ILE A 13 0.62 27.83 -33.74
C ILE A 13 0.03 29.24 -33.77
N GLY A 14 -1.03 29.39 -34.57
CA GLY A 14 -1.55 30.68 -35.02
C GLY A 14 -2.19 31.54 -33.93
N GLN A 15 -2.13 32.83 -34.18
CA GLN A 15 -2.74 33.90 -33.41
C GLN A 15 -4.26 33.93 -33.62
N MET A 16 -5.05 33.93 -32.54
CA MET A 16 -6.51 34.18 -32.56
C MET A 16 -6.84 35.44 -31.74
N PRO A 17 -7.81 36.26 -32.17
CA PRO A 17 -7.97 37.61 -31.65
C PRO A 17 -8.73 37.68 -30.32
N ALA A 18 -8.37 38.67 -29.50
CA ALA A 18 -9.13 39.04 -28.31
C ALA A 18 -10.48 39.68 -28.67
N ARG A 19 -11.49 39.52 -27.81
CA ARG A 19 -12.76 40.25 -27.89
C ARG A 19 -13.13 40.86 -26.54
N ASP A 20 -13.64 42.09 -26.63
CA ASP A 20 -13.62 43.12 -25.61
C ASP A 20 -14.40 42.85 -24.32
N SER A 21 -13.90 43.49 -23.25
CA SER A 21 -14.63 43.73 -22.02
C SER A 21 -15.73 44.78 -22.23
N THR A 22 -16.98 44.47 -21.90
CA THR A 22 -17.98 45.47 -21.52
C THR A 22 -18.66 45.08 -20.22
N ARG A 23 -18.25 45.73 -19.12
CA ARG A 23 -18.95 45.72 -17.83
C ARG A 23 -19.91 46.91 -17.81
N SER A 24 -21.21 46.64 -17.74
CA SER A 24 -22.20 47.60 -17.26
C SER A 24 -22.98 46.96 -16.12
N ALA A 25 -23.18 47.70 -15.03
CA ALA A 25 -23.90 47.23 -13.86
C ALA A 25 -24.62 48.40 -13.19
N ARG A 26 -25.95 48.32 -13.07
CA ARG A 26 -26.71 48.74 -11.86
C ARG A 26 -28.22 48.53 -11.99
N ALA A 27 -28.81 48.17 -10.84
CA ALA A 27 -30.23 48.18 -10.48
C ALA A 27 -31.19 47.27 -11.30
N GLY A 28 -32.21 46.65 -10.70
CA GLY A 28 -32.54 46.52 -9.28
C GLY A 28 -34.03 46.23 -9.05
N TRP A 29 -34.34 45.36 -8.07
CA TRP A 29 -35.63 45.17 -7.39
C TRP A 29 -36.86 44.75 -8.24
N ALA A 30 -37.40 43.55 -7.99
CA ALA A 30 -38.79 43.31 -7.56
C ALA A 30 -39.06 41.81 -7.34
N ASP A 31 -40.07 41.50 -6.52
CA ASP A 31 -40.53 40.16 -6.11
C ASP A 31 -41.81 39.76 -6.92
N PRO A 32 -42.70 38.81 -6.55
CA PRO A 32 -43.13 37.75 -7.46
C PRO A 32 -44.61 37.89 -7.91
N SER A 33 -45.08 37.01 -8.83
CA SER A 33 -46.41 36.33 -8.82
C SER A 33 -46.83 35.76 -10.19
N ASP A 34 -47.82 34.87 -10.13
CA ASP A 34 -48.74 34.37 -11.18
C ASP A 34 -48.31 33.35 -12.26
N GLU A 35 -48.81 32.13 -12.05
CA GLU A 35 -49.76 31.42 -12.92
C GLU A 35 -49.59 31.51 -14.46
N ARG A 36 -49.37 30.35 -15.13
CA ARG A 36 -50.47 29.41 -15.47
C ARG A 36 -50.00 28.13 -16.18
N ALA A 37 -50.80 27.08 -16.06
CA ALA A 37 -50.65 25.81 -16.75
C ALA A 37 -50.98 25.91 -18.26
N ARG A 38 -50.47 24.93 -19.04
CA ARG A 38 -51.22 24.34 -20.16
C ARG A 38 -50.70 22.94 -20.52
N GLU A 39 -51.66 22.07 -20.79
CA GLU A 39 -51.49 20.67 -21.19
C GLU A 39 -51.13 20.54 -22.68
N GLY A 40 -50.71 19.35 -23.10
CA GLY A 40 -50.40 19.03 -24.50
C GLY A 40 -50.08 17.54 -24.69
N GLU A 41 -51.11 16.70 -24.70
CA GLU A 41 -51.01 15.29 -25.12
C GLU A 41 -50.72 15.18 -26.63
N GLY A 42 -50.09 14.09 -27.09
CA GLY A 42 -49.79 13.89 -28.51
C GLY A 42 -49.05 12.60 -28.88
N SER A 43 -49.79 11.48 -28.85
CA SER A 43 -49.67 10.25 -29.67
C SER A 43 -48.34 9.73 -30.24
N SER A 44 -48.06 8.45 -29.97
CA SER A 44 -47.33 7.48 -30.82
C SER A 44 -48.22 6.98 -31.99
N PRO A 45 -47.86 5.95 -32.80
CA PRO A 45 -46.55 5.34 -33.14
C PRO A 45 -46.35 5.26 -34.69
N GLU A 46 -45.80 4.15 -35.21
CA GLU A 46 -45.52 3.73 -36.62
C GLU A 46 -44.05 3.97 -37.07
N SER A 47 -43.26 3.09 -37.70
CA SER A 47 -43.25 1.66 -38.09
C SER A 47 -42.63 1.58 -39.49
N SER A 48 -41.54 0.84 -39.67
CA SER A 48 -41.09 0.35 -41.00
C SER A 48 -39.98 -0.69 -40.83
N GLU A 49 -40.34 -1.95 -41.00
CA GLU A 49 -39.43 -3.05 -41.33
C GLU A 49 -39.15 -2.98 -42.85
N GLU A 50 -37.92 -3.19 -43.31
CA GLU A 50 -37.64 -3.69 -44.67
C GLU A 50 -36.40 -4.61 -44.62
N GLU A 51 -36.53 -5.80 -45.21
CA GLU A 51 -35.51 -6.83 -45.42
C GLU A 51 -35.16 -6.88 -46.92
N GLU A 52 -33.88 -7.08 -47.30
CA GLU A 52 -33.39 -7.75 -48.53
C GLU A 52 -31.97 -8.26 -48.17
N GLU A 53 -31.53 -9.54 -48.25
CA GLU A 53 -31.67 -10.69 -49.19
C GLU A 53 -30.67 -10.74 -50.38
N SER A 54 -30.43 -11.96 -50.89
CA SER A 54 -29.44 -12.45 -51.90
C SER A 54 -27.95 -12.55 -51.45
N GLU A 55 -27.23 -13.70 -51.45
CA GLU A 55 -27.05 -14.86 -52.39
C GLU A 55 -26.10 -14.51 -53.59
N GLU A 56 -25.22 -15.37 -54.17
CA GLU A 56 -24.94 -16.84 -54.08
C GLU A 56 -23.54 -17.20 -54.70
N SER A 57 -23.25 -18.51 -54.95
CA SER A 57 -22.19 -19.13 -55.83
C SER A 57 -20.71 -19.16 -55.34
N SER A 58 -20.03 -20.31 -55.12
CA SER A 58 -19.60 -21.44 -56.01
C SER A 58 -18.29 -21.13 -56.82
N GLU A 59 -17.37 -22.03 -57.20
CA GLU A 59 -17.14 -23.50 -57.09
C GLU A 59 -15.74 -23.75 -56.42
N GLU A 60 -15.43 -24.86 -55.73
CA GLU A 60 -14.99 -26.18 -56.24
C GLU A 60 -13.91 -26.17 -57.34
N ASP A 61 -12.70 -26.64 -57.02
CA ASP A 61 -11.77 -27.30 -57.96
C ASP A 61 -10.99 -28.38 -57.18
N ASP A 62 -10.92 -29.56 -57.80
CA ASP A 62 -10.34 -30.82 -57.31
C ASP A 62 -9.08 -31.12 -58.14
N ASP A 63 -7.98 -31.50 -57.49
CA ASP A 63 -6.84 -32.15 -58.17
C ASP A 63 -6.00 -32.89 -57.11
N GLY A 64 -5.94 -34.22 -57.27
CA GLY A 64 -5.17 -35.13 -56.42
C GLY A 64 -3.86 -35.60 -57.06
N ASP A 65 -3.30 -36.65 -56.44
CA ASP A 65 -2.03 -37.34 -56.67
C ASP A 65 -0.83 -36.75 -55.89
N ASP A 66 0.06 -37.55 -55.29
CA ASP A 66 -0.01 -38.86 -54.62
C ASP A 66 1.42 -39.11 -54.09
N GLU A 67 1.53 -39.90 -53.02
CA GLU A 67 2.74 -40.62 -52.56
C GLU A 67 4.16 -40.01 -52.75
N GLU A 68 4.78 -39.59 -51.63
CA GLU A 68 6.08 -40.17 -51.24
C GLU A 68 6.05 -40.52 -49.73
N GLU A 69 6.16 -41.81 -49.40
CA GLU A 69 6.35 -42.27 -48.02
C GLU A 69 7.81 -42.05 -47.58
N GLU A 70 8.03 -41.21 -46.56
CA GLU A 70 9.22 -41.30 -45.71
C GLU A 70 8.82 -41.74 -44.30
N ASP A 71 8.82 -43.06 -44.10
CA ASP A 71 8.92 -43.69 -42.79
C ASP A 71 10.27 -43.32 -42.14
N GLU A 72 10.24 -42.68 -40.96
CA GLU A 72 11.19 -42.83 -39.85
C GLU A 72 10.77 -41.90 -38.69
N GLY A 73 9.88 -42.35 -37.80
CA GLY A 73 9.42 -41.47 -36.72
C GLY A 73 8.36 -42.01 -35.77
N SER A 74 8.51 -43.24 -35.24
CA SER A 74 7.59 -43.79 -34.23
C SER A 74 7.61 -42.99 -32.92
N ILE A 75 6.79 -41.94 -32.84
CA ILE A 75 6.52 -41.16 -31.62
C ILE A 75 5.58 -41.93 -30.69
N SER A 76 6.15 -42.97 -30.07
CA SER A 76 5.79 -43.56 -28.76
C SER A 76 4.43 -43.16 -28.19
N ALA A 77 3.36 -43.80 -28.66
CA ALA A 77 2.14 -43.92 -27.87
C ALA A 77 2.47 -44.64 -26.54
N GLY A 78 2.25 -43.97 -25.40
CA GLY A 78 2.49 -44.55 -24.07
C GLY A 78 3.69 -44.01 -23.29
N LEU A 79 3.90 -42.68 -23.25
CA LEU A 79 4.66 -42.07 -22.16
C LEU A 79 3.77 -41.97 -20.91
N SER A 80 3.50 -43.12 -20.29
CA SER A 80 2.76 -43.25 -19.02
C SER A 80 3.34 -42.40 -17.87
N THR A 81 4.56 -41.88 -18.01
CA THR A 81 5.18 -40.98 -17.03
C THR A 81 5.87 -39.79 -17.69
N ILE A 82 5.67 -38.59 -17.14
CA ILE A 82 6.38 -37.36 -17.50
C ILE A 82 7.17 -36.84 -16.29
N MET A 83 8.38 -36.33 -16.51
CA MET A 83 9.12 -35.58 -15.49
C MET A 83 8.93 -34.09 -15.73
N ALA A 84 8.32 -33.37 -14.78
CA ALA A 84 8.16 -31.93 -14.88
C ALA A 84 9.55 -31.25 -14.77
N PRO A 85 9.98 -30.43 -15.75
CA PRO A 85 11.32 -29.87 -15.80
C PRO A 85 11.57 -28.82 -14.70
N HIS A 86 10.52 -28.23 -14.14
CA HIS A 86 10.62 -27.20 -13.11
C HIS A 86 10.76 -27.78 -11.68
N SER A 87 9.92 -28.75 -11.31
CA SER A 87 9.97 -29.39 -9.99
C SER A 87 10.94 -30.58 -9.91
N GLY A 88 11.28 -31.20 -11.05
CA GLY A 88 12.00 -32.47 -11.11
C GLY A 88 11.19 -33.67 -10.64
N ILE A 89 9.86 -33.53 -10.48
CA ILE A 89 8.96 -34.60 -10.05
C ILE A 89 8.53 -35.42 -11.28
N THR A 90 8.63 -36.74 -11.17
CA THR A 90 8.03 -37.67 -12.14
C THR A 90 6.57 -37.92 -11.78
N TYR A 91 5.66 -37.64 -12.70
CA TYR A 91 4.24 -37.92 -12.59
C TYR A 91 3.86 -39.14 -13.42
N ASP A 92 2.89 -39.91 -12.95
CA ASP A 92 2.27 -41.03 -13.68
C ASP A 92 0.89 -40.60 -14.17
N LEU A 93 0.72 -40.65 -15.49
CA LEU A 93 -0.46 -40.21 -16.24
C LEU A 93 -1.43 -41.35 -16.58
N SER A 94 -1.09 -42.61 -16.23
CA SER A 94 -1.83 -43.82 -16.65
C SER A 94 -3.31 -43.88 -16.24
N ASN A 95 -3.75 -42.99 -15.33
CA ASN A 95 -5.11 -42.89 -14.82
C ASN A 95 -5.92 -41.72 -15.44
N LEU A 96 -5.36 -40.99 -16.41
CA LEU A 96 -6.02 -39.89 -17.11
C LEU A 96 -6.69 -40.38 -18.39
N ASP A 97 -7.75 -39.70 -18.84
CA ASP A 97 -8.23 -39.85 -20.22
C ASP A 97 -7.33 -39.07 -21.19
N THR A 98 -7.34 -39.43 -22.47
CA THR A 98 -6.39 -38.92 -23.48
C THR A 98 -6.37 -37.39 -23.62
N GLU A 99 -7.49 -36.70 -23.35
CA GLU A 99 -7.54 -35.23 -23.35
C GLU A 99 -6.94 -34.64 -22.06
N SER A 100 -7.17 -35.25 -20.90
CA SER A 100 -6.51 -34.84 -19.63
C SER A 100 -5.02 -35.18 -19.63
N GLU A 101 -4.61 -36.26 -20.30
CA GLU A 101 -3.19 -36.59 -20.54
C GLU A 101 -2.53 -35.48 -21.37
N ALA A 102 -3.15 -35.04 -22.47
CA ALA A 102 -2.65 -33.92 -23.26
C ALA A 102 -2.58 -32.60 -22.47
N GLU A 103 -3.62 -32.23 -21.72
CA GLU A 103 -3.62 -31.05 -20.85
C GLU A 103 -2.56 -31.15 -19.72
N ALA A 104 -2.29 -32.36 -19.21
CA ALA A 104 -1.21 -32.61 -18.24
C ALA A 104 0.19 -32.48 -18.86
N LEU A 105 0.41 -33.04 -20.05
CA LEU A 105 1.68 -32.90 -20.78
C LEU A 105 1.99 -31.43 -21.09
N VAL A 106 0.97 -30.65 -21.48
CA VAL A 106 1.12 -29.21 -21.71
C VAL A 106 1.34 -28.45 -20.40
N GLY A 107 0.52 -28.68 -19.37
CA GLY A 107 0.61 -28.00 -18.08
C GLY A 107 1.92 -28.26 -17.33
N LEU A 108 2.41 -29.51 -17.35
CA LEU A 108 3.68 -29.88 -16.71
C LEU A 108 4.91 -29.53 -17.57
N GLY A 109 4.74 -29.35 -18.88
CA GLY A 109 5.83 -29.03 -19.82
C GLY A 109 6.01 -27.54 -20.13
N GLN A 110 5.00 -26.70 -19.87
CA GLN A 110 5.06 -25.25 -20.07
C GLN A 110 5.34 -24.48 -18.78
N GLN A 111 5.69 -23.20 -18.95
CA GLN A 111 5.84 -22.24 -17.86
C GLN A 111 4.73 -21.18 -17.97
N PHE A 112 4.05 -20.95 -16.85
CA PHE A 112 3.17 -19.79 -16.66
C PHE A 112 3.75 -18.90 -15.56
N ASP A 113 3.19 -17.70 -15.38
CA ASP A 113 3.54 -16.79 -14.28
C ASP A 113 2.28 -16.48 -13.45
N VAL A 114 2.35 -16.68 -12.12
CA VAL A 114 1.31 -16.22 -11.18
C VAL A 114 1.56 -14.76 -10.87
N VAL A 115 0.60 -13.90 -11.21
CA VAL A 115 0.65 -12.48 -10.88
C VAL A 115 0.23 -12.27 -9.43
N ASN A 116 -0.90 -12.86 -9.01
CA ASN A 116 -1.43 -12.71 -7.65
C ASN A 116 -1.77 -14.08 -7.03
N SER A 117 -1.42 -14.27 -5.75
CA SER A 117 -1.87 -15.41 -4.94
C SER A 117 -2.63 -14.89 -3.71
N HIS A 118 -3.70 -15.56 -3.27
CA HIS A 118 -4.41 -15.17 -2.06
C HIS A 118 -5.16 -16.31 -1.37
N ALA A 119 -5.40 -16.16 -0.08
CA ALA A 119 -6.26 -17.06 0.69
C ALA A 119 -7.72 -16.56 0.67
N THR A 120 -8.66 -17.49 0.51
CA THR A 120 -10.11 -17.26 0.56
C THR A 120 -10.73 -18.13 1.66
N SER A 121 -12.00 -17.89 2.01
CA SER A 121 -12.70 -18.70 3.03
C SER A 121 -12.94 -20.15 2.63
N THR A 122 -12.81 -20.49 1.34
CA THR A 122 -13.00 -21.84 0.78
C THR A 122 -11.69 -22.53 0.38
N GLY A 123 -10.58 -21.79 0.30
CA GLY A 123 -9.30 -22.32 -0.17
C GLY A 123 -8.29 -21.24 -0.52
N TYR A 124 -7.64 -21.40 -1.68
CA TYR A 124 -6.55 -20.55 -2.16
C TYR A 124 -6.73 -20.25 -3.64
N ASP A 125 -6.56 -18.98 -4.03
CA ASP A 125 -6.71 -18.50 -5.40
C ASP A 125 -5.35 -18.08 -5.97
N PHE A 126 -5.10 -18.45 -7.22
CA PHE A 126 -3.90 -18.12 -7.99
C PHE A 126 -4.32 -17.51 -9.33
N GLU A 127 -3.96 -16.27 -9.58
CA GLU A 127 -4.28 -15.54 -10.81
C GLU A 127 -3.05 -15.48 -11.71
N LEU A 128 -3.14 -16.12 -12.87
CA LEU A 128 -2.05 -16.22 -13.83
C LEU A 128 -2.05 -15.00 -14.78
N LEU A 129 -0.88 -14.69 -15.34
CA LEU A 129 -0.66 -13.51 -16.21
C LEU A 129 -1.61 -13.46 -17.42
N ASP A 130 -1.94 -14.63 -17.98
CA ASP A 130 -2.86 -14.77 -19.12
C ASP A 130 -4.35 -14.61 -18.76
N ARG A 131 -4.63 -14.21 -17.51
CA ARG A 131 -5.95 -14.04 -16.87
C ARG A 131 -6.73 -15.28 -16.38
N PRO A 132 -6.34 -16.56 -16.56
CA PRO A 132 -7.05 -17.63 -15.88
C PRO A 132 -6.77 -17.55 -14.37
N ARG A 133 -7.78 -17.84 -13.57
CA ARG A 133 -7.69 -17.96 -12.11
C ARG A 133 -7.92 -19.41 -11.72
N VAL A 134 -7.00 -19.97 -10.97
CA VAL A 134 -7.07 -21.32 -10.39
C VAL A 134 -7.44 -21.20 -8.92
N HIS A 135 -8.51 -21.87 -8.51
CA HIS A 135 -8.91 -22.02 -7.11
C HIS A 135 -8.62 -23.45 -6.63
N ILE A 136 -7.97 -23.57 -5.47
CA ILE A 136 -7.63 -24.82 -4.80
C ILE A 136 -8.32 -24.81 -3.44
N GLY A 137 -9.46 -25.51 -3.34
CA GLY A 137 -10.26 -25.60 -2.13
C GLY A 137 -10.48 -27.04 -1.67
N ARG A 138 -11.12 -27.20 -0.51
CA ARG A 138 -11.48 -28.53 0.02
C ARG A 138 -12.54 -29.24 -0.82
N ASP A 139 -13.38 -28.46 -1.51
CA ASP A 139 -14.47 -28.97 -2.33
C ASP A 139 -14.04 -29.29 -3.77
N GLY A 140 -12.81 -28.94 -4.17
CA GLY A 140 -12.28 -29.19 -5.50
C GLY A 140 -11.20 -28.20 -5.95
N THR A 141 -10.56 -28.55 -7.06
CA THR A 141 -9.71 -27.67 -7.89
C THR A 141 -10.54 -27.13 -9.05
N THR A 142 -10.53 -25.82 -9.29
CA THR A 142 -11.29 -25.20 -10.40
C THR A 142 -10.48 -24.14 -11.12
N CYS A 143 -10.80 -23.87 -12.38
CA CYS A 143 -10.13 -22.84 -13.18
C CYS A 143 -11.13 -22.03 -14.01
N THR A 144 -10.88 -20.75 -14.23
CA THR A 144 -11.73 -19.90 -15.09
C THR A 144 -11.44 -20.01 -16.58
N CYS A 145 -10.45 -20.81 -17.02
CA CYS A 145 -10.10 -20.94 -18.44
C CYS A 145 -11.16 -21.67 -19.27
N SER A 146 -11.12 -21.48 -20.59
CA SER A 146 -12.05 -22.09 -21.54
C SER A 146 -11.98 -23.62 -21.59
N SER A 147 -10.81 -24.24 -21.41
CA SER A 147 -10.69 -25.71 -21.32
C SER A 147 -11.49 -26.27 -20.12
N PHE A 148 -11.33 -25.67 -18.94
CA PHE A 148 -12.04 -26.10 -17.73
C PHE A 148 -13.55 -25.87 -17.83
N GLN A 149 -13.99 -24.75 -18.44
CA GLN A 149 -15.41 -24.47 -18.68
C GLN A 149 -16.09 -25.50 -19.60
N LYS A 150 -15.36 -26.10 -20.55
CA LYS A 150 -15.87 -27.17 -21.42
C LYS A 150 -16.03 -28.51 -20.69
N ARG A 151 -15.12 -28.83 -19.75
CA ARG A 151 -15.11 -30.11 -19.02
C ARG A 151 -14.96 -29.88 -17.50
N PRO A 152 -15.99 -29.32 -16.82
CA PRO A 152 -15.93 -29.08 -15.37
C PRO A 152 -15.83 -30.41 -14.62
N GLY A 153 -14.67 -30.67 -14.03
CA GLY A 153 -14.32 -31.93 -13.36
C GLY A 153 -13.01 -32.57 -13.83
N ALA A 154 -12.46 -32.12 -14.96
CA ALA A 154 -11.09 -32.43 -15.38
C ALA A 154 -10.16 -31.22 -15.12
N ALA A 155 -8.92 -31.47 -14.71
CA ALA A 155 -7.91 -30.43 -14.60
C ALA A 155 -7.46 -29.96 -15.99
N CYS A 156 -7.37 -28.64 -16.16
CA CYS A 156 -6.70 -28.04 -17.31
C CYS A 156 -5.20 -27.85 -17.03
N GLN A 157 -4.43 -27.53 -18.06
CA GLN A 157 -3.00 -27.18 -18.03
C GLN A 157 -2.60 -26.26 -16.86
N HIS A 158 -3.41 -25.23 -16.54
CA HIS A 158 -3.12 -24.29 -15.45
C HIS A 158 -3.20 -24.95 -14.06
N ILE A 159 -4.11 -25.91 -13.86
CA ILE A 159 -4.26 -26.63 -12.59
C ILE A 159 -3.06 -27.55 -12.39
N PHE A 160 -2.69 -28.35 -13.41
CA PHE A 160 -1.50 -29.19 -13.36
C PHE A 160 -0.23 -28.38 -13.06
N TRP A 161 -0.04 -27.24 -13.75
CA TRP A 161 1.12 -26.38 -13.53
C TRP A 161 1.16 -25.78 -12.11
N VAL A 162 0.07 -25.18 -11.61
CA VAL A 162 0.05 -24.57 -10.26
C VAL A 162 0.31 -25.63 -9.19
N LEU A 163 -0.28 -26.83 -9.33
CA LEU A 163 -0.06 -27.92 -8.38
C LEU A 163 1.40 -28.42 -8.40
N ASP A 164 2.06 -28.49 -9.56
CA ASP A 164 3.48 -28.82 -9.66
C ASP A 164 4.39 -27.81 -8.94
N GLN A 165 4.17 -26.51 -9.16
CA GLN A 165 4.92 -25.46 -8.49
C GLN A 165 4.75 -25.53 -6.96
N LEU A 166 3.53 -25.76 -6.49
CA LEU A 166 3.25 -25.97 -5.06
C LEU A 166 3.89 -27.26 -4.53
N HIS A 167 3.90 -28.36 -5.30
CA HIS A 167 4.59 -29.58 -4.89
C HIS A 167 6.10 -29.41 -4.77
N SER A 168 6.75 -28.69 -5.70
CA SER A 168 8.18 -28.35 -5.60
C SER A 168 8.53 -27.64 -4.28
N CYS A 169 7.59 -26.85 -3.77
CA CYS A 169 7.72 -26.11 -2.52
C CYS A 169 7.67 -26.98 -1.26
N PHE A 170 6.99 -28.13 -1.30
CA PHE A 170 6.88 -29.06 -0.16
C PHE A 170 7.81 -30.28 -0.26
N LEU A 171 8.35 -30.58 -1.46
CA LEU A 171 9.19 -31.73 -1.75
C LEU A 171 10.63 -31.30 -2.09
N PRO A 172 11.48 -30.96 -1.09
CA PRO A 172 12.87 -30.54 -1.33
C PRO A 172 13.79 -31.65 -1.89
N LYS A 173 13.25 -32.86 -2.06
CA LYS A 173 13.79 -33.92 -2.91
C LYS A 173 12.61 -34.54 -3.66
N PRO A 174 12.69 -34.77 -4.98
CA PRO A 174 11.64 -35.46 -5.70
C PRO A 174 11.47 -36.88 -5.15
N PRO A 175 10.25 -37.42 -5.10
CA PRO A 175 9.99 -38.77 -4.62
C PRO A 175 10.67 -39.80 -5.54
N SER A 176 11.17 -40.90 -4.97
CA SER A 176 11.82 -41.98 -5.73
C SER A 176 10.85 -42.86 -6.53
N SER A 177 9.55 -42.53 -6.50
CA SER A 177 8.46 -43.21 -7.18
C SER A 177 7.58 -42.17 -7.86
N ALA A 178 7.07 -42.47 -9.05
CA ALA A 178 6.21 -41.54 -9.78
C ALA A 178 4.93 -41.18 -8.97
N VAL A 179 4.53 -39.91 -9.07
CA VAL A 179 3.33 -39.38 -8.41
C VAL A 179 2.14 -39.62 -9.32
N VAL A 180 1.25 -40.52 -8.91
CA VAL A 180 0.01 -40.84 -9.63
C VAL A 180 -0.97 -39.68 -9.54
N LEU A 181 -1.34 -39.10 -10.69
CA LEU A 181 -2.33 -38.03 -10.77
C LEU A 181 -3.75 -38.60 -10.89
N SER A 182 -4.73 -37.89 -10.31
CA SER A 182 -6.15 -38.07 -10.59
C SER A 182 -6.65 -37.05 -11.63
N PRO A 183 -7.83 -37.28 -12.27
CA PRO A 183 -8.35 -36.39 -13.32
C PRO A 183 -8.58 -34.93 -12.90
N ASP A 184 -8.71 -34.65 -11.60
CA ASP A 184 -8.80 -33.29 -11.03
C ASP A 184 -7.43 -32.63 -10.76
N GLY A 185 -6.35 -33.29 -11.19
CA GLY A 185 -4.96 -32.83 -11.06
C GLY A 185 -4.29 -33.17 -9.73
N ARG A 186 -5.02 -33.75 -8.76
CA ARG A 186 -4.48 -34.04 -7.43
C ARG A 186 -3.57 -35.27 -7.44
N PRO A 187 -2.57 -35.35 -6.53
CA PRO A 187 -1.87 -36.61 -6.28
C PRO A 187 -2.77 -37.57 -5.48
N GLN A 188 -2.84 -38.83 -5.90
CA GLN A 188 -3.64 -39.85 -5.18
C GLN A 188 -3.05 -40.27 -3.82
N VAL A 189 -1.80 -39.88 -3.52
CA VAL A 189 -1.06 -40.29 -2.32
C VAL A 189 -0.36 -39.07 -1.68
N GLY A 190 -0.82 -38.66 -0.51
CA GLY A 190 -0.21 -37.56 0.26
C GLY A 190 -1.18 -36.89 1.23
N ARG A 191 -0.73 -35.78 1.84
CA ARG A 191 -1.65 -34.75 2.36
C ARG A 191 -2.11 -33.89 1.19
N SER A 192 -3.32 -33.32 1.25
CA SER A 192 -3.77 -32.43 0.18
C SER A 192 -2.95 -31.14 0.16
N ILE A 193 -2.88 -30.48 -1.00
CA ILE A 193 -2.18 -29.20 -1.10
C ILE A 193 -2.86 -28.15 -0.21
N GLU A 194 -4.19 -28.19 -0.02
CA GLU A 194 -4.86 -27.29 0.93
C GLU A 194 -4.37 -27.48 2.38
N GLU A 195 -4.11 -28.72 2.82
CA GLU A 195 -3.58 -28.99 4.16
C GLU A 195 -2.12 -28.55 4.31
N LEU A 196 -1.32 -28.67 3.25
CA LEU A 196 0.08 -28.25 3.23
C LEU A 196 0.22 -26.73 3.16
N LEU A 197 -0.68 -26.04 2.44
CA LEU A 197 -0.76 -24.58 2.36
C LEU A 197 -1.21 -23.91 3.67
N GLY A 198 -1.65 -24.68 4.68
CA GLY A 198 -2.37 -24.28 5.90
C GLY A 198 -1.78 -23.11 6.71
N GLY A 199 -1.90 -21.89 6.19
CA GLY A 199 -1.33 -20.65 6.73
C GLY A 199 0.05 -20.27 6.18
N GLN A 200 0.65 -21.09 5.30
CA GLN A 200 2.01 -20.87 4.75
C GLN A 200 2.02 -20.22 3.35
N LEU A 201 0.87 -19.85 2.78
CA LEU A 201 0.79 -19.28 1.42
C LEU A 201 1.67 -18.02 1.23
N GLU A 202 1.84 -17.19 2.27
CA GLU A 202 2.72 -16.01 2.22
C GLU A 202 4.20 -16.40 2.00
N GLU A 203 4.73 -17.31 2.84
CA GLU A 203 6.10 -17.84 2.74
C GLU A 203 6.37 -18.56 1.40
N ILE A 204 5.35 -19.25 0.88
CA ILE A 204 5.43 -19.96 -0.40
C ILE A 204 5.41 -18.97 -1.57
N SER A 205 4.59 -17.92 -1.49
CA SER A 205 4.52 -16.88 -2.51
C SER A 205 5.83 -16.09 -2.57
N ASP A 206 6.42 -15.72 -1.42
CA ASP A 206 7.73 -15.09 -1.35
C ASP A 206 8.83 -15.97 -2.01
N ARG A 207 8.82 -17.28 -1.74
CA ARG A 207 9.79 -18.22 -2.32
C ARG A 207 9.62 -18.44 -3.83
N LEU A 208 8.38 -18.40 -4.33
CA LEU A 208 8.08 -18.51 -5.76
C LEU A 208 8.05 -17.15 -6.49
N ASN A 209 8.32 -16.05 -5.77
CA ASN A 209 8.25 -14.67 -6.26
C ASN A 209 6.87 -14.29 -6.84
N TRP A 210 5.79 -14.79 -6.21
CA TRP A 210 4.39 -14.49 -6.53
C TRP A 210 3.86 -13.37 -5.61
N GLN A 211 3.00 -12.47 -6.12
CA GLN A 211 2.47 -11.38 -5.30
C GLN A 211 1.35 -11.88 -4.36
N TYR A 212 1.66 -12.05 -3.08
CA TYR A 212 0.65 -12.43 -2.08
C TYR A 212 -0.28 -11.25 -1.74
N LEU A 213 -1.55 -11.37 -2.12
CA LEU A 213 -2.61 -10.45 -1.74
C LEU A 213 -3.34 -11.00 -0.50
N ARG A 214 -3.22 -10.30 0.64
CA ARG A 214 -4.04 -10.61 1.82
C ARG A 214 -5.47 -10.10 1.60
N ILE A 215 -6.42 -11.01 1.30
CA ILE A 215 -7.84 -10.67 1.36
C ILE A 215 -8.24 -10.45 2.83
N GLU A 216 -8.76 -9.25 3.10
CA GLU A 216 -9.17 -8.81 4.44
C GLU A 216 -10.47 -9.52 4.85
N GLY A 217 -10.35 -10.54 5.72
CA GLY A 217 -11.48 -11.28 6.26
C GLY A 217 -11.24 -11.90 7.63
N ASP A 218 -10.06 -12.51 7.87
CA ASP A 218 -9.89 -13.44 9.01
C ASP A 218 -8.62 -13.23 9.85
N SER A 219 -8.10 -11.99 9.92
CA SER A 219 -6.99 -11.67 10.83
C SER A 219 -7.17 -10.34 11.57
N ARG A 220 -6.84 -10.39 12.87
CA ARG A 220 -6.88 -9.31 13.87
C ARG A 220 -6.38 -7.97 13.31
N GLN A 221 -7.17 -6.91 13.53
CA GLN A 221 -6.93 -5.55 13.05
C GLN A 221 -5.53 -5.00 13.37
N THR A 222 -4.62 -5.07 12.39
CA THR A 222 -3.28 -4.45 12.45
C THR A 222 -2.89 -3.72 11.16
N GLY A 223 -3.68 -3.82 10.08
CA GLY A 223 -3.45 -3.14 8.80
C GLY A 223 -4.58 -2.18 8.45
N MET A 224 -4.26 -1.21 7.58
CA MET A 224 -5.27 -0.35 6.93
C MET A 224 -6.20 -1.19 6.07
N THR A 225 -7.51 -0.91 6.14
CA THR A 225 -8.50 -1.46 5.20
C THR A 225 -8.21 -1.01 3.77
N ARG A 226 -8.75 -1.71 2.77
CA ARG A 226 -8.65 -1.29 1.37
C ARG A 226 -9.05 0.18 1.13
N ALA A 227 -10.16 0.63 1.71
CA ALA A 227 -10.63 2.01 1.56
C ALA A 227 -9.66 3.03 2.18
N GLU A 228 -9.01 2.69 3.29
CA GLU A 228 -7.95 3.51 3.89
C GLU A 228 -6.67 3.52 3.06
N LYS A 229 -6.27 2.38 2.46
CA LYS A 229 -5.13 2.31 1.52
C LYS A 229 -5.35 3.19 0.28
N VAL A 230 -6.54 3.14 -0.31
CA VAL A 230 -6.91 4.03 -1.43
C VAL A 230 -6.89 5.49 -0.98
N ARG A 231 -7.49 5.80 0.18
CA ARG A 231 -7.50 7.16 0.75
C ARG A 231 -6.08 7.68 1.00
N ASP A 232 -5.19 6.84 1.50
CA ASP A 232 -3.78 7.15 1.75
C ASP A 232 -3.06 7.56 0.45
N VAL A 233 -3.09 6.67 -0.55
CA VAL A 233 -2.50 6.90 -1.88
C VAL A 233 -3.08 8.16 -2.53
N MET A 234 -4.41 8.31 -2.56
CA MET A 234 -5.05 9.47 -3.19
C MET A 234 -4.75 10.77 -2.43
N SER A 235 -4.67 10.72 -1.10
CA SER A 235 -4.28 11.89 -0.31
C SER A 235 -2.87 12.36 -0.63
N ALA A 236 -1.93 11.45 -0.95
CA ALA A 236 -0.52 11.78 -1.18
C ALA A 236 -0.33 12.85 -2.27
N PHE A 237 -1.20 12.86 -3.28
CA PHE A 237 -1.21 13.87 -4.36
C PHE A 237 -1.71 15.25 -3.93
N LYS A 238 -2.46 15.36 -2.83
CA LYS A 238 -2.90 16.65 -2.28
C LYS A 238 -1.92 17.17 -1.23
N PRO A 239 -1.42 18.41 -1.38
CA PRO A 239 -0.62 19.03 -0.34
C PRO A 239 -1.47 19.23 0.92
N ASN A 240 -0.83 19.13 2.09
CA ASN A 240 -1.37 19.53 3.40
C ASN A 240 -2.57 18.76 3.96
N ILE A 241 -3.25 17.94 3.16
CA ILE A 241 -4.39 17.10 3.58
C ILE A 241 -3.85 15.72 4.01
N LEU A 242 -4.19 15.28 5.22
CA LEU A 242 -3.89 13.93 5.70
C LEU A 242 -4.93 12.92 5.14
N PRO A 243 -4.61 11.61 5.07
CA PRO A 243 -5.57 10.58 4.68
C PRO A 243 -6.86 10.65 5.50
N GLU A 244 -6.78 10.89 6.81
CA GLU A 244 -7.92 10.98 7.71
C GLU A 244 -8.86 12.16 7.39
N ASP A 245 -8.33 13.22 6.74
CA ASP A 245 -9.06 14.42 6.32
C ASP A 245 -9.45 14.39 4.82
N PHE A 246 -8.95 13.43 4.05
CA PHE A 246 -9.19 13.36 2.60
C PHE A 246 -10.59 12.81 2.31
N ARG A 247 -11.46 13.66 1.73
CA ARG A 247 -12.76 13.27 1.18
C ARG A 247 -13.56 12.36 2.13
N GLN A 248 -13.80 12.86 3.36
CA GLN A 248 -14.57 12.14 4.39
C GLN A 248 -16.02 11.81 3.97
N ASP A 249 -16.53 12.47 2.91
CA ASP A 249 -17.76 12.14 2.22
C ASP A 249 -17.73 10.77 1.50
N LEU A 250 -16.55 10.28 1.13
CA LEU A 250 -16.36 9.00 0.45
C LEU A 250 -16.29 7.85 1.46
N VAL A 251 -17.48 7.41 1.87
CA VAL A 251 -17.71 6.20 2.66
C VAL A 251 -18.01 5.05 1.70
N GLU A 252 -17.00 4.21 1.44
CA GLU A 252 -17.12 2.99 0.64
C GLU A 252 -16.58 1.79 1.43
N THR A 253 -17.11 0.60 1.14
CA THR A 253 -16.66 -0.65 1.76
C THR A 253 -16.64 -1.76 0.72
N THR A 254 -15.72 -2.71 0.87
CA THR A 254 -15.59 -3.90 0.00
C THR A 254 -16.73 -4.92 0.17
N THR A 255 -17.68 -4.67 1.07
CA THR A 255 -18.80 -5.59 1.38
C THR A 255 -19.81 -5.74 0.23
N HIS A 256 -19.89 -4.76 -0.67
CA HIS A 256 -20.77 -4.78 -1.82
C HIS A 256 -19.94 -4.59 -3.08
N SER A 257 -19.79 -5.64 -3.90
CA SER A 257 -19.14 -5.53 -5.21
C SER A 257 -19.93 -4.58 -6.13
N ARG A 258 -19.22 -3.83 -6.98
CA ARG A 258 -19.79 -2.90 -7.95
C ARG A 258 -19.12 -3.09 -9.31
N THR A 259 -19.89 -2.88 -10.38
CA THR A 259 -19.33 -2.80 -11.73
C THR A 259 -18.63 -1.46 -11.94
N ALA A 260 -17.79 -1.36 -12.99
CA ALA A 260 -17.06 -0.13 -13.29
C ALA A 260 -17.99 1.07 -13.52
N GLU A 261 -19.14 0.86 -14.15
CA GLU A 261 -20.16 1.87 -14.43
C GLU A 261 -20.82 2.37 -13.12
N GLN A 262 -21.06 1.47 -12.17
CA GLN A 262 -21.62 1.81 -10.84
C GLN A 262 -20.63 2.57 -9.95
N CYS A 263 -19.34 2.53 -10.26
CA CYS A 263 -18.30 3.31 -9.60
C CYS A 263 -18.21 4.76 -10.11
N VAL A 264 -18.77 5.08 -11.29
CA VAL A 264 -18.70 6.43 -11.87
C VAL A 264 -19.53 7.44 -11.08
N VAL A 265 -18.92 8.58 -10.78
CA VAL A 265 -19.58 9.75 -10.17
C VAL A 265 -19.52 10.91 -11.15
N GLN A 266 -20.69 11.31 -11.67
CA GLN A 266 -20.77 12.37 -12.67
C GLN A 266 -20.19 13.69 -12.11
N GLY A 267 -19.19 14.23 -12.81
CA GLY A 267 -18.52 15.48 -12.43
C GLY A 267 -17.44 15.34 -11.35
N ASP A 268 -17.19 14.14 -10.81
CA ASP A 268 -16.22 13.92 -9.73
C ASP A 268 -15.28 12.75 -10.04
N LEU A 269 -14.14 13.09 -10.65
CA LEU A 269 -13.09 12.13 -10.99
C LEU A 269 -12.43 11.51 -9.74
N GLU A 270 -12.34 12.25 -8.63
CA GLU A 270 -11.74 11.72 -7.40
C GLU A 270 -12.66 10.68 -6.76
N ALA A 271 -13.96 10.96 -6.65
CA ALA A 271 -14.92 9.98 -6.16
C ALA A 271 -15.01 8.74 -7.07
N THR A 272 -14.95 8.95 -8.38
CA THR A 272 -14.91 7.87 -9.38
C THR A 272 -13.67 6.98 -9.20
N LEU A 273 -12.48 7.58 -9.16
CA LEU A 273 -11.22 6.85 -9.01
C LEU A 273 -11.12 6.16 -7.63
N PHE A 274 -11.63 6.78 -6.58
CA PHE A 274 -11.72 6.20 -5.25
C PHE A 274 -12.60 4.94 -5.26
N ARG A 275 -13.81 5.03 -5.81
CA ARG A 275 -14.74 3.88 -5.94
C ARG A 275 -14.14 2.76 -6.77
N LEU A 276 -13.59 3.09 -7.95
CA LEU A 276 -12.92 2.11 -8.80
C LEU A 276 -11.79 1.41 -8.04
N ALA A 277 -10.89 2.13 -7.38
CA ALA A 277 -9.80 1.51 -6.62
C ALA A 277 -10.27 0.69 -5.41
N VAL A 278 -11.41 1.03 -4.79
CA VAL A 278 -12.02 0.23 -3.71
C VAL A 278 -12.67 -1.06 -4.22
N HIS A 279 -13.12 -1.13 -5.48
CA HIS A 279 -13.83 -2.31 -6.02
C HIS A 279 -13.07 -3.09 -7.10
N ASP A 280 -11.99 -2.54 -7.66
CA ASP A 280 -11.18 -3.13 -8.75
C ASP A 280 -9.70 -3.27 -8.33
N ASP A 281 -9.17 -4.49 -8.41
CA ASP A 281 -7.79 -4.84 -8.05
C ASP A 281 -6.74 -4.34 -9.03
N SER A 282 -7.07 -4.25 -10.32
CA SER A 282 -6.17 -3.72 -11.35
C SER A 282 -5.95 -2.21 -11.17
N VAL A 283 -7.00 -1.48 -10.76
CA VAL A 283 -6.94 -0.05 -10.46
C VAL A 283 -6.14 0.20 -9.18
N LEU A 284 -6.40 -0.56 -8.10
CA LEU A 284 -5.61 -0.46 -6.87
C LEU A 284 -4.14 -0.80 -7.11
N SER A 285 -3.83 -1.90 -7.81
CA SER A 285 -2.47 -2.31 -8.13
C SER A 285 -1.73 -1.23 -8.92
N SER A 286 -2.39 -0.62 -9.91
CA SER A 286 -1.84 0.50 -10.68
C SER A 286 -1.58 1.74 -9.82
N LEU A 287 -2.48 2.08 -8.89
CA LEU A 287 -2.27 3.18 -7.94
C LEU A 287 -1.13 2.91 -6.96
N CYS A 288 -1.01 1.69 -6.43
CA CYS A 288 0.08 1.29 -5.53
C CYS A 288 1.44 1.23 -6.26
N LYS A 289 1.47 0.95 -7.57
CA LYS A 289 2.68 1.07 -8.41
C LYS A 289 3.09 2.53 -8.60
N ALA A 290 2.13 3.43 -8.81
CA ALA A 290 2.39 4.87 -8.93
C ALA A 290 2.80 5.51 -7.59
N MET A 291 2.24 5.03 -6.48
CA MET A 291 2.49 5.49 -5.11
C MET A 291 2.72 4.30 -4.17
N PRO A 292 3.98 3.83 -4.04
CA PRO A 292 4.33 2.73 -3.14
C PRO A 292 4.10 3.08 -1.67
N ALA A 293 3.82 2.06 -0.85
CA ALA A 293 3.55 2.21 0.59
C ALA A 293 4.64 3.00 1.34
N GLY A 294 5.91 2.82 0.99
CA GLY A 294 7.02 3.58 1.57
C GLY A 294 6.99 5.07 1.24
N ALA A 295 6.59 5.44 0.02
CA ALA A 295 6.41 6.83 -0.38
C ALA A 295 5.21 7.46 0.34
N CYS A 296 4.08 6.74 0.44
CA CYS A 296 2.92 7.20 1.19
C CYS A 296 3.25 7.41 2.68
N ALA A 297 4.02 6.50 3.29
CA ALA A 297 4.47 6.65 4.68
C ALA A 297 5.35 7.89 4.88
N ALA A 298 6.36 8.11 4.03
CA ALA A 298 7.21 9.29 4.11
C ALA A 298 6.40 10.60 3.94
N ILE A 299 5.55 10.67 2.91
CA ILE A 299 4.69 11.84 2.63
C ILE A 299 3.72 12.10 3.79
N TYR A 300 3.17 11.05 4.41
CA TYR A 300 2.29 11.18 5.57
C TYR A 300 3.01 11.89 6.74
N PHE A 301 4.19 11.40 7.15
CA PHE A 301 4.91 12.00 8.28
C PHE A 301 5.47 13.39 7.98
N ASP A 302 5.90 13.65 6.74
CA ASP A 302 6.30 15.01 6.33
C ASP A 302 5.10 15.98 6.35
N LYS A 303 3.90 15.56 5.88
CA LYS A 303 2.67 16.37 6.00
C LYS A 303 2.31 16.69 7.46
N VAL A 304 2.37 15.70 8.35
CA VAL A 304 2.11 15.91 9.79
C VAL A 304 3.14 16.87 10.40
N GLN A 305 4.43 16.70 10.05
CA GLN A 305 5.50 17.59 10.49
C GLN A 305 5.27 19.03 9.99
N ASP A 306 4.85 19.20 8.74
CA ASP A 306 4.56 20.52 8.16
C ASP A 306 3.26 21.14 8.68
N GLN A 307 2.24 20.35 9.03
CA GLN A 307 1.08 20.87 9.76
C GLN A 307 1.51 21.40 11.14
N CYS A 308 2.35 20.67 11.89
CA CYS A 308 2.90 21.13 13.17
C CYS A 308 3.73 22.42 13.02
N ARG A 309 4.66 22.47 12.05
CA ARG A 309 5.47 23.68 11.77
C ARG A 309 4.61 24.90 11.47
N ARG A 310 3.58 24.73 10.61
CA ARG A 310 2.66 25.81 10.24
C ARG A 310 1.83 26.26 11.43
N LEU A 311 1.23 25.32 12.16
CA LEU A 311 0.48 25.57 13.39
C LEU A 311 1.26 26.44 14.38
N LEU A 312 2.48 26.03 14.72
CA LEU A 312 3.32 26.75 15.67
C LEU A 312 3.75 28.12 15.15
N ARG A 313 4.18 28.23 13.88
CA ARG A 313 4.55 29.50 13.25
C ARG A 313 3.38 30.48 13.17
N ASP A 314 2.19 29.98 12.86
CA ASP A 314 0.97 30.76 12.74
C ASP A 314 0.47 31.23 14.13
N PHE A 315 0.66 30.41 15.16
CA PHE A 315 0.48 30.79 16.56
C PHE A 315 1.49 31.85 17.02
N ASP A 316 2.79 31.65 16.78
CA ASP A 316 3.83 32.63 17.13
C ASP A 316 3.59 33.99 16.45
N ARG A 317 3.18 33.98 15.16
CA ARG A 317 2.79 35.20 14.43
C ARG A 317 1.59 35.86 15.09
N TYR A 318 0.52 35.11 15.34
CA TYR A 318 -0.70 35.64 15.97
C TYR A 318 -0.41 36.24 17.35
N CYS A 319 0.41 35.58 18.16
CA CYS A 319 0.82 36.09 19.47
C CYS A 319 1.62 37.39 19.34
N THR A 320 2.55 37.45 18.38
CA THR A 320 3.43 38.62 18.18
C THR A 320 2.70 39.83 17.59
N THR A 321 1.89 39.65 16.54
CA THR A 321 1.33 40.74 15.71
C THR A 321 -0.19 40.87 15.76
N GLY A 322 -0.91 39.88 16.30
CA GLY A 322 -2.37 39.79 16.23
C GLY A 322 -2.93 39.34 14.87
N GLU A 323 -2.09 39.12 13.87
CA GLU A 323 -2.52 38.74 12.52
C GLU A 323 -2.98 37.26 12.48
N ARG A 324 -4.23 37.05 12.06
CA ARG A 324 -4.79 35.71 11.87
C ARG A 324 -4.28 35.06 10.57
N PRO A 325 -4.07 33.74 10.53
CA PRO A 325 -3.70 33.04 9.30
C PRO A 325 -4.84 33.07 8.28
N THR A 326 -4.49 33.23 7.00
CA THR A 326 -5.43 33.16 5.87
C THR A 326 -5.91 31.73 5.61
N ASP A 327 -5.05 30.74 5.86
CA ASP A 327 -5.30 29.31 5.73
C ASP A 327 -4.87 28.61 7.04
N PRO A 328 -5.69 28.63 8.09
CA PRO A 328 -5.34 28.14 9.42
C PRO A 328 -5.39 26.62 9.50
N VAL A 329 -4.36 26.01 10.10
CA VAL A 329 -4.36 24.56 10.45
C VAL A 329 -5.49 24.22 11.47
N ILE A 330 -5.98 25.21 12.22
CA ILE A 330 -7.11 25.07 13.16
C ILE A 330 -8.36 25.79 12.63
N GLY A 331 -9.29 25.01 12.07
CA GLY A 331 -10.72 25.36 11.94
C GLY A 331 -11.01 26.77 11.42
N ARG A 332 -12.03 27.44 11.97
CA ARG A 332 -12.39 28.82 11.60
C ARG A 332 -11.50 29.88 12.27
N GLY A 333 -10.19 29.77 12.09
CA GLY A 333 -9.22 30.81 12.46
C GLY A 333 -9.11 31.10 13.95
N ASN A 334 -9.42 30.11 14.81
CA ASN A 334 -9.19 30.22 16.24
C ASN A 334 -7.75 29.79 16.55
N VAL A 335 -6.95 30.75 17.01
CA VAL A 335 -5.50 30.59 17.30
C VAL A 335 -5.25 30.72 18.81
N GLU A 336 -6.26 30.41 19.63
CA GLU A 336 -6.14 30.31 21.09
C GLU A 336 -5.19 29.19 21.52
N VAL A 337 -4.46 29.43 22.62
CA VAL A 337 -3.45 28.50 23.18
C VAL A 337 -4.01 27.09 23.36
N LYS A 338 -5.22 26.96 23.93
CA LYS A 338 -5.89 25.67 24.12
C LYS A 338 -6.13 24.93 22.82
N ALA A 339 -6.56 25.63 21.76
CA ALA A 339 -6.81 25.00 20.46
C ALA A 339 -5.50 24.51 19.80
N VAL A 340 -4.38 25.21 20.04
CA VAL A 340 -3.03 24.78 19.62
C VAL A 340 -2.56 23.56 20.40
N VAL A 341 -2.74 23.54 21.73
CA VAL A 341 -2.45 22.38 22.60
C VAL A 341 -3.24 21.16 22.14
N ASP A 342 -4.56 21.30 21.95
CA ASP A 342 -5.43 20.22 21.49
C ASP A 342 -5.02 19.70 20.10
N GLN A 343 -4.63 20.59 19.18
CA GLN A 343 -4.16 20.20 17.85
C GLN A 343 -2.80 19.48 17.91
N LEU A 344 -1.86 19.91 18.75
CA LEU A 344 -0.58 19.22 18.93
C LEU A 344 -0.77 17.83 19.53
N ARG A 345 -1.65 17.68 20.54
CA ARG A 345 -2.02 16.37 21.10
C ARG A 345 -2.67 15.48 20.03
N ARG A 346 -3.57 16.01 19.18
CA ARG A 346 -4.13 15.28 18.02
C ARG A 346 -3.03 14.82 17.04
N LEU A 347 -2.11 15.70 16.64
CA LEU A 347 -1.02 15.36 15.71
C LEU A 347 -0.10 14.27 16.28
N VAL A 348 0.25 14.33 17.58
CA VAL A 348 1.04 13.28 18.24
C VAL A 348 0.27 11.95 18.30
N LYS A 349 -1.04 11.98 18.59
CA LYS A 349 -1.89 10.78 18.54
C LYS A 349 -1.95 10.19 17.12
N HIS A 350 -2.06 11.03 16.09
CA HIS A 350 -2.06 10.62 14.68
C HIS A 350 -0.73 9.95 14.29
N ILE A 351 0.41 10.47 14.74
CA ILE A 351 1.73 9.81 14.57
C ILE A 351 1.72 8.46 15.30
N ARG A 352 1.32 8.44 16.58
CA ARG A 352 1.35 7.26 17.46
C ARG A 352 0.54 6.07 16.92
N LEU A 353 -0.57 6.33 16.23
CA LEU A 353 -1.38 5.32 15.55
C LEU A 353 -0.73 4.88 14.22
N ASN A 354 -0.23 5.83 13.43
CA ASN A 354 0.32 5.55 12.10
C ASN A 354 1.71 4.88 12.10
N ILE A 355 2.45 4.87 13.22
CA ILE A 355 3.71 4.09 13.35
C ILE A 355 3.46 2.61 13.00
N ALA A 356 2.43 2.00 13.60
CA ALA A 356 2.11 0.59 13.39
C ALA A 356 1.50 0.35 11.99
N LEU A 357 0.52 1.17 11.61
CA LEU A 357 -0.21 1.06 10.33
C LEU A 357 0.70 1.21 9.09
N ARG A 358 1.87 1.84 9.24
CA ARG A 358 2.82 2.12 8.16
C ARG A 358 4.16 1.41 8.32
N SER A 359 4.23 0.42 9.21
CA SER A 359 5.41 -0.43 9.34
C SER A 359 5.65 -1.22 8.03
N PRO A 360 6.90 -1.41 7.56
CA PRO A 360 8.16 -0.99 8.19
C PRO A 360 8.61 0.44 7.84
N HIS A 361 7.98 1.10 6.87
CA HIS A 361 8.50 2.34 6.28
C HIS A 361 8.24 3.62 7.09
N GLY A 362 7.34 3.58 8.07
CA GLY A 362 6.90 4.76 8.82
C GLY A 362 7.82 5.22 9.94
N SER A 363 8.68 4.37 10.49
CA SER A 363 9.36 4.62 11.77
C SER A 363 10.29 5.85 11.75
N GLU A 364 11.08 6.02 10.68
CA GLU A 364 12.02 7.14 10.59
C GLU A 364 11.30 8.50 10.50
N GLY A 365 10.24 8.57 9.67
CA GLY A 365 9.41 9.77 9.54
C GLY A 365 8.69 10.11 10.85
N ALA A 366 8.18 9.10 11.54
CA ALA A 366 7.57 9.27 12.86
C ALA A 366 8.58 9.77 13.90
N ALA A 367 9.78 9.18 13.97
CA ALA A 367 10.86 9.61 14.86
C ALA A 367 11.23 11.08 14.61
N LYS A 368 11.49 11.44 13.35
CA LYS A 368 11.78 12.81 12.89
C LYS A 368 10.69 13.80 13.32
N ALA A 369 9.42 13.45 13.12
CA ALA A 369 8.28 14.30 13.45
C ALA A 369 8.14 14.50 14.97
N LEU A 370 8.21 13.42 15.77
CA LEU A 370 8.08 13.47 17.22
C LEU A 370 9.22 14.26 17.89
N VAL A 371 10.47 14.02 17.48
CA VAL A 371 11.63 14.77 18.00
C VAL A 371 11.51 16.26 17.65
N SER A 372 11.04 16.59 16.44
CA SER A 372 10.80 17.99 16.04
C SER A 372 9.68 18.65 16.85
N ILE A 373 8.61 17.94 17.18
CA ILE A 373 7.53 18.45 18.05
C ILE A 373 8.08 18.73 19.44
N LEU A 374 8.85 17.79 20.01
CA LEU A 374 9.44 17.93 21.34
C LEU A 374 10.46 19.09 21.40
N GLU A 375 11.32 19.24 20.39
CA GLU A 375 12.23 20.38 20.30
C GLU A 375 11.48 21.71 20.21
N ALA A 376 10.45 21.77 19.37
CA ALA A 376 9.67 22.99 19.15
C ALA A 376 8.85 23.41 20.40
N VAL A 377 8.32 22.45 21.16
CA VAL A 377 7.61 22.73 22.43
C VAL A 377 8.59 23.12 23.53
N THR A 378 9.72 22.41 23.68
CA THR A 378 10.74 22.75 24.69
C THR A 378 11.46 24.08 24.43
N ALA A 379 11.45 24.58 23.19
CA ALA A 379 11.90 25.92 22.83
C ALA A 379 10.91 27.05 23.20
N ARG A 380 9.66 26.72 23.58
CA ARG A 380 8.57 27.68 23.88
C ARG A 380 8.20 27.71 25.37
N ASN A 381 9.18 27.59 26.26
CA ASN A 381 8.98 27.83 27.70
C ASN A 381 9.03 29.33 28.02
N LYS A 382 7.93 30.02 27.73
CA LYS A 382 7.70 31.45 28.03
C LYS A 382 6.20 31.76 27.90
N ASP A 383 5.77 32.91 28.42
CA ASP A 383 4.45 33.45 28.08
C ASP A 383 4.38 33.74 26.58
N SER A 384 3.37 33.19 25.91
CA SER A 384 3.15 33.38 24.48
C SER A 384 2.91 34.84 24.09
N LEU A 385 2.31 35.66 24.97
CA LEU A 385 2.03 37.08 24.72
C LEU A 385 3.16 38.02 25.16
N GLU A 386 4.25 37.51 25.76
CA GLU A 386 5.36 38.35 26.21
C GLU A 386 5.98 39.17 25.06
N GLY A 387 6.03 40.49 25.22
CA GLY A 387 6.69 41.39 24.27
C GLY A 387 5.98 41.60 22.93
N ASN A 388 4.68 41.28 22.81
CA ASN A 388 3.93 41.46 21.57
C ASN A 388 3.75 42.94 21.16
N THR A 389 3.54 43.19 19.86
CA THR A 389 3.49 44.55 19.28
C THR A 389 2.11 45.21 19.32
N TRP A 390 1.08 44.47 19.74
CA TRP A 390 -0.34 44.88 19.69
C TRP A 390 -0.95 45.12 21.08
N GLY A 391 -0.15 45.01 22.15
CA GLY A 391 -0.50 45.39 23.52
C GLY A 391 -1.44 44.41 24.23
N ARG A 392 -1.63 43.19 23.73
CA ARG A 392 -2.55 42.22 24.34
C ARG A 392 -1.89 41.53 25.53
N THR A 393 -2.51 41.57 26.72
CA THR A 393 -1.97 40.93 27.93
C THR A 393 -2.57 39.55 28.23
N SER A 394 -3.71 39.22 27.62
CA SER A 394 -4.42 37.94 27.81
C SER A 394 -5.34 37.65 26.63
N PHE A 395 -5.60 36.37 26.35
CA PHE A 395 -6.57 35.93 25.36
C PHE A 395 -8.00 36.07 25.90
N ASN A 396 -8.29 35.43 27.04
CA ASN A 396 -9.61 35.26 27.64
C ASN A 396 -9.62 35.45 29.18
N GLY A 397 -8.58 36.06 29.76
CA GLY A 397 -8.43 36.29 31.20
C GLY A 397 -7.51 35.31 31.93
N GLU A 398 -6.84 34.42 31.20
CA GLU A 398 -5.90 33.44 31.73
C GLU A 398 -4.57 34.06 32.23
N ASP A 399 -3.81 33.32 33.03
CA ASP A 399 -2.49 33.73 33.56
C ASP A 399 -1.29 33.37 32.65
N GLU A 400 -0.06 33.66 33.09
CA GLU A 400 1.17 33.44 32.31
C GLU A 400 1.44 31.95 32.03
N ASP A 401 1.16 31.06 32.99
CA ASP A 401 1.36 29.62 32.85
C ASP A 401 0.30 29.01 31.92
N GLN A 402 -0.94 29.50 32.00
CA GLN A 402 -2.03 29.17 31.07
C GLN A 402 -1.82 29.73 29.65
N ARG A 403 -0.85 30.63 29.43
CA ARG A 403 -0.36 31.04 28.10
C ARG A 403 0.91 30.31 27.66
N ASN A 404 1.60 29.61 28.55
CA ASN A 404 2.88 28.97 28.27
C ASN A 404 2.67 27.58 27.63
N LEU A 405 2.98 27.47 26.34
CA LEU A 405 2.78 26.24 25.57
C LEU A 405 3.58 25.05 26.11
N TYR A 406 4.76 25.30 26.67
CA TYR A 406 5.57 24.26 27.32
C TYR A 406 4.91 23.79 28.62
N HIS A 407 4.38 24.71 29.42
CA HIS A 407 3.70 24.37 30.67
C HIS A 407 2.48 23.46 30.41
N LEU A 408 1.60 23.85 29.47
CA LEU A 408 0.38 23.09 29.13
C LEU A 408 0.59 21.72 28.46
N LEU A 409 1.79 21.42 27.95
CA LEU A 409 2.10 20.17 27.24
C LEU A 409 3.09 19.26 27.98
N ILE A 410 3.90 19.83 28.87
CA ILE A 410 5.00 19.13 29.57
C ILE A 410 5.11 19.57 31.02
N GLY A 411 5.01 20.88 31.31
CA GLY A 411 5.37 21.47 32.61
C GLY A 411 4.31 21.42 33.72
N SER A 412 3.07 21.02 33.43
CA SER A 412 1.97 20.96 34.40
C SER A 412 2.06 19.72 35.29
N ASP A 413 2.18 19.90 36.61
CA ASP A 413 2.09 18.82 37.61
C ASP A 413 0.63 18.35 37.86
N ASP A 414 -0.38 18.97 37.22
CA ASP A 414 -1.80 18.62 37.39
C ASP A 414 -2.23 17.28 36.74
N SER A 415 -1.37 16.64 35.93
CA SER A 415 -1.65 15.31 35.33
C SER A 415 -1.35 14.15 36.29
N VAL A 416 -1.69 14.32 37.58
CA VAL A 416 -1.33 13.39 38.67
C VAL A 416 -2.57 12.71 39.30
N ASP A 417 -3.76 12.88 38.71
CA ASP A 417 -4.94 12.07 39.02
C ASP A 417 -4.96 10.73 38.24
N ASP A 418 -4.13 9.81 38.73
CA ASP A 418 -4.34 8.34 38.82
C ASP A 418 -4.91 7.59 37.59
N SER A 419 -4.61 8.05 36.39
CA SER A 419 -4.88 7.35 35.13
C SER A 419 -3.67 7.42 34.20
N ASP A 420 -3.54 6.44 33.30
CA ASP A 420 -2.48 6.38 32.27
C ASP A 420 -2.70 7.49 31.20
N GLU A 421 -2.67 8.76 31.60
CA GLU A 421 -2.72 9.89 30.67
C GLU A 421 -1.46 9.92 29.81
N ASP A 422 -1.65 10.08 28.50
CA ASP A 422 -0.57 10.10 27.52
C ASP A 422 0.50 11.15 27.92
N LEU A 423 1.76 10.73 28.14
CA LEU A 423 2.95 11.57 28.41
C LEU A 423 3.39 12.36 27.16
N PHE A 424 2.42 12.96 26.49
CA PHE A 424 2.50 13.70 25.24
C PHE A 424 3.32 12.94 24.19
N VAL A 425 4.53 13.42 23.87
CA VAL A 425 5.39 12.84 22.84
C VAL A 425 6.12 11.56 23.31
N ILE A 426 6.32 11.37 24.62
CA ILE A 426 7.13 10.27 25.15
C ILE A 426 6.54 8.90 24.80
N ASP A 427 5.23 8.69 24.98
CA ASP A 427 4.60 7.39 24.68
C ASP A 427 4.55 7.07 23.20
N ALA A 428 4.62 8.09 22.33
CA ALA A 428 4.77 7.90 20.90
C ALA A 428 6.21 7.53 20.54
N LEU A 429 7.20 8.12 21.21
CA LEU A 429 8.62 7.77 21.05
C LEU A 429 8.93 6.36 21.60
N GLU A 430 8.32 5.94 22.70
CA GLU A 430 8.53 4.59 23.29
C GLU A 430 8.07 3.44 22.38
N ARG A 431 7.22 3.71 21.37
CA ARG A 431 6.78 2.72 20.37
C ARG A 431 7.76 2.51 19.22
N LEU A 432 8.79 3.34 19.08
CA LEU A 432 9.78 3.22 18.01
C LEU A 432 10.90 2.25 18.38
N ALA A 433 11.49 1.60 17.37
CA ALA A 433 12.66 0.76 17.61
C ALA A 433 13.87 1.63 17.99
N PRO A 434 14.77 1.15 18.88
CA PRO A 434 15.99 1.88 19.23
C PRO A 434 16.90 2.21 18.03
N SER A 435 16.86 1.41 16.96
CA SER A 435 17.53 1.71 15.69
C SER A 435 17.07 3.03 15.08
N ASP A 436 15.77 3.26 15.04
CA ASP A 436 15.12 4.34 14.28
C ASP A 436 15.26 5.68 15.02
N LEU A 437 15.36 5.61 16.36
CA LEU A 437 15.67 6.74 17.22
C LEU A 437 17.17 7.09 17.28
N PHE A 438 18.07 6.15 16.94
CA PHE A 438 19.51 6.32 17.13
C PHE A 438 20.06 7.55 16.39
N GLN A 439 19.61 7.77 15.15
CA GLN A 439 20.02 8.92 14.34
C GLN A 439 19.60 10.28 14.93
N PHE A 440 18.64 10.31 15.86
CA PHE A 440 18.14 11.53 16.52
C PHE A 440 18.71 11.75 17.93
N ILE A 441 19.59 10.88 18.46
CA ILE A 441 20.20 11.03 19.80
C ILE A 441 20.90 12.39 19.97
N SER A 442 21.53 12.90 18.90
CA SER A 442 22.21 14.20 18.89
C SER A 442 21.28 15.38 19.14
N GLN A 443 19.98 15.24 18.83
CA GLN A 443 18.92 16.22 19.10
C GLN A 443 18.26 15.96 20.45
N LEU A 444 18.03 14.70 20.80
CA LEU A 444 17.41 14.31 22.08
C LEU A 444 18.24 14.73 23.31
N LYS A 445 19.58 14.73 23.23
CA LYS A 445 20.46 15.15 24.35
C LYS A 445 20.31 16.64 24.72
N PRO A 446 20.42 17.61 23.79
CA PRO A 446 20.09 19.02 24.06
C PRO A 446 18.67 19.24 24.60
N ILE A 447 17.69 18.48 24.10
CA ILE A 447 16.29 18.53 24.57
C ILE A 447 16.20 18.08 26.03
N GLN A 448 16.85 16.96 26.40
CA GLN A 448 16.89 16.47 27.78
C GLN A 448 17.51 17.52 28.73
N GLN A 449 18.65 18.11 28.37
CA GLN A 449 19.29 19.17 29.17
C GLN A 449 18.36 20.38 29.36
N ARG A 450 17.61 20.76 28.31
CA ARG A 450 16.63 21.86 28.38
C ARG A 450 15.44 21.52 29.28
N LEU A 451 14.98 20.28 29.28
CA LEU A 451 13.90 19.80 30.17
C LEU A 451 14.32 19.82 31.65
N GLU A 452 15.58 19.47 31.94
CA GLU A 452 16.16 19.56 33.29
C GLU A 452 16.24 21.03 33.77
N VAL A 453 16.69 21.94 32.90
CA VAL A 453 16.75 23.40 33.19
C VAL A 453 15.35 24.01 33.36
N ASN A 454 14.40 23.65 32.48
CA ASN A 454 13.01 24.12 32.51
C ASN A 454 12.16 23.47 33.62
N ARG A 455 12.72 22.53 34.40
CA ARG A 455 12.05 21.82 35.50
C ARG A 455 10.80 21.03 35.06
N ALA A 456 10.91 20.25 33.98
CA ALA A 456 9.87 19.28 33.62
C ALA A 456 9.54 18.32 34.79
N PRO A 457 8.32 17.75 34.85
CA PRO A 457 7.95 16.72 35.80
C PRO A 457 8.95 15.56 35.81
N LYS A 458 9.26 15.06 37.00
CA LYS A 458 10.33 14.05 37.20
C LYS A 458 10.07 12.76 36.41
N THR A 459 8.81 12.38 36.24
CA THR A 459 8.35 11.25 35.43
C THR A 459 8.76 11.42 33.97
N PHE A 460 8.50 12.59 33.38
CA PHE A 460 8.85 12.93 32.01
C PHE A 460 10.36 12.89 31.77
N ILE A 461 11.15 13.52 32.67
CA ILE A 461 12.62 13.49 32.60
C ILE A 461 13.13 12.06 32.71
N PHE A 462 12.68 11.28 33.70
CA PHE A 462 13.12 9.90 33.91
C PHE A 462 12.84 9.00 32.71
N ARG A 463 11.63 9.09 32.13
CA ARG A 463 11.22 8.34 30.93
C ARG A 463 12.09 8.69 29.72
N LEU A 464 12.29 9.99 29.44
CA LEU A 464 13.17 10.42 28.35
C LEU A 464 14.63 9.96 28.56
N SER A 465 15.16 10.08 29.78
CA SER A 465 16.51 9.59 30.10
C SER A 465 16.63 8.07 29.98
N ALA A 466 15.58 7.30 30.27
CA ALA A 466 15.54 5.86 30.03
C ALA A 466 15.53 5.53 28.53
N LEU A 467 14.73 6.25 27.74
CA LEU A 467 14.67 6.11 26.29
C LEU A 467 16.04 6.40 25.65
N VAL A 468 16.66 7.56 25.92
CA VAL A 468 17.96 7.94 25.36
C VAL A 468 19.03 6.88 25.65
N ARG A 469 19.14 6.40 26.90
CA ARG A 469 20.10 5.35 27.28
C ARG A 469 19.84 4.03 26.54
N LYS A 470 18.58 3.61 26.40
CA LYS A 470 18.19 2.41 25.64
C LYS A 470 18.63 2.54 24.17
N THR A 471 18.44 3.71 23.58
CA THR A 471 18.83 4.01 22.20
C THR A 471 20.35 4.05 22.02
N GLU A 472 21.11 4.62 22.96
CA GLU A 472 22.57 4.63 22.95
C GLU A 472 23.17 3.22 23.01
N LEU A 473 22.63 2.36 23.88
CA LEU A 473 23.10 0.97 24.03
C LEU A 473 22.88 0.17 22.73
N ALA A 474 21.68 0.23 22.15
CA ALA A 474 21.40 -0.45 20.88
C ALA A 474 22.27 0.07 19.72
N GLY A 475 22.56 1.38 19.70
CA GLY A 475 23.47 1.98 18.73
C GLY A 475 24.92 1.53 18.89
N ALA A 476 25.39 1.35 20.13
CA ALA A 476 26.72 0.81 20.41
C ALA A 476 26.84 -0.66 19.97
N GLU A 477 25.78 -1.47 20.13
CA GLU A 477 25.71 -2.83 19.61
C GLU A 477 25.76 -2.88 18.08
N LEU A 478 24.99 -2.02 17.38
CA LEU A 478 25.03 -1.88 15.92
C LEU A 478 26.42 -1.46 15.41
N ALA A 479 27.07 -0.51 16.09
CA ALA A 479 28.44 -0.10 15.77
C ALA A 479 29.48 -1.21 16.02
N SER A 480 29.24 -2.08 17.00
CA SER A 480 30.16 -3.17 17.36
C SER A 480 29.99 -4.41 16.47
N GLY A 481 28.78 -4.65 15.94
CA GLY A 481 28.46 -5.79 15.07
C GLY A 481 29.15 -5.75 13.70
N SER A 482 29.57 -4.59 13.22
CA SER A 482 30.24 -4.44 11.91
C SER A 482 31.72 -4.90 11.90
N GLY A 483 32.26 -5.41 13.02
CA GLY A 483 33.71 -5.48 13.26
C GLY A 483 34.34 -6.86 13.47
N GLN A 484 33.62 -7.98 13.38
CA GLN A 484 34.18 -9.31 13.70
C GLN A 484 34.72 -10.07 12.47
N LYS A 485 35.93 -9.69 12.04
CA LYS A 485 36.80 -10.64 11.31
C LYS A 485 37.10 -11.83 12.23
N ARG A 486 36.68 -13.03 11.83
CA ARG A 486 37.02 -14.29 12.52
C ARG A 486 38.56 -14.42 12.63
N PRO A 487 39.13 -14.64 13.82
CA PRO A 487 40.51 -15.09 13.91
C PRO A 487 40.59 -16.51 13.37
N ALA A 488 41.40 -16.71 12.32
CA ALA A 488 41.66 -18.04 11.79
C ALA A 488 42.57 -18.82 12.75
N ALA A 489 41.97 -19.65 13.61
CA ALA A 489 42.68 -20.65 14.40
C ALA A 489 42.74 -21.96 13.59
N GLY A 490 43.94 -22.36 13.19
CA GLY A 490 44.17 -23.56 12.41
C GLY A 490 45.64 -23.98 12.45
N ASN A 491 45.99 -24.82 13.43
CA ASN A 491 47.25 -25.57 13.47
C ASN A 491 47.42 -26.30 12.11
N GLY A 492 48.60 -26.42 11.49
CA GLY A 492 49.92 -26.55 12.10
C GLY A 492 50.27 -28.02 12.35
N ASN A 493 50.62 -28.78 11.29
CA ASN A 493 51.78 -29.70 11.32
C ASN A 493 52.18 -30.30 9.95
N SER A 494 53.48 -30.67 9.86
CA SER A 494 54.05 -31.81 9.12
C SER A 494 54.15 -31.84 7.58
N GLY A 495 55.42 -31.85 7.10
CA GLY A 495 55.86 -32.46 5.83
C GLY A 495 56.31 -31.47 4.75
N GLY A 496 57.53 -31.48 4.21
CA GLY A 496 58.72 -32.29 4.51
C GLY A 496 59.55 -32.61 3.25
N HIS A 497 60.84 -32.24 3.23
CA HIS A 497 61.86 -32.58 2.20
C HIS A 497 61.67 -32.02 0.77
N THR A 498 62.68 -31.92 -0.13
CA THR A 498 64.11 -31.46 -0.08
C THR A 498 64.66 -31.39 -1.53
N LYS A 499 65.80 -30.68 -1.76
CA LYS A 499 66.60 -30.56 -3.02
C LYS A 499 65.93 -29.68 -4.11
N ARG A 500 66.61 -28.82 -4.89
CA ARG A 500 68.01 -28.32 -5.06
C ARG A 500 67.93 -26.77 -5.18
N THR A 501 68.93 -25.90 -5.03
CA THR A 501 70.40 -25.93 -4.75
C THR A 501 70.73 -24.62 -3.96
N ARG A 502 71.95 -24.15 -3.66
CA ARG A 502 73.36 -24.42 -4.04
C ARG A 502 74.21 -24.41 -2.78
#